data_AF-F8AWQ3-F1
#
_entry.id   AF-F8AWQ3-F1
#
_cell.length_a   1.000
_cell.length_b   1.000
_cell.length_c   1.000
_cell.angle_alpha   90.00
_cell.angle_beta   90.00
_cell.angle_gamma   90.00
#
_symmetry.space_group_name_H-M   'P 1'
#
loop_
_entity.id
_entity.type
_entity.pdbx_description
1 polymer ?
#
loop_
_entity_poly.entity_id
_entity_poly.type
_entity_poly.pdbx_seq_one_letter_code
_entity_poly.pdbx_strand_id
1 'polypeptide(L)'
;MDVIDLLERPLYGMSQADRILLLPAGTTRRWVDGYRRGDTAYSPVIRPTSTGDETVTWGEFVETRLLAGFRARGVPMIRLRPAIEIEIE
;
A
#
# COMPACT_ATOMS: atom_id res chain seq x y z
N MET A 1 -9.10 -10.41 -21.57
CA MET A 1 -8.67 -10.07 -20.21
C MET A 1 -7.16 -10.04 -20.25
N ASP A 2 -6.62 -8.84 -20.36
CA ASP A 2 -5.17 -8.61 -20.36
C ASP A 2 -4.67 -8.52 -18.90
N VAL A 3 -3.36 -8.61 -18.68
CA VAL A 3 -2.74 -8.55 -17.35
C VAL A 3 -3.11 -7.25 -16.62
N ILE A 4 -3.25 -6.13 -17.35
CA ILE A 4 -3.64 -4.83 -16.79
C ILE A 4 -5.05 -4.92 -16.17
N ASP A 5 -6.01 -5.53 -16.87
CA ASP A 5 -7.38 -5.70 -16.37
C ASP A 5 -7.42 -6.50 -15.06
N LEU A 6 -6.45 -7.42 -14.86
CA LEU A 6 -6.37 -8.21 -13.64
C LEU A 6 -5.86 -7.39 -12.46
N LEU A 7 -4.88 -6.50 -12.66
CA LEU A 7 -4.30 -5.69 -11.59
C LEU A 7 -5.30 -4.69 -11.02
N GLU A 8 -6.15 -4.10 -11.86
CA GLU A 8 -7.15 -3.11 -11.44
C GLU A 8 -8.36 -3.72 -10.72
N ARG A 9 -8.49 -5.05 -10.71
CA ARG A 9 -9.65 -5.72 -10.12
C ARG A 9 -9.70 -5.52 -8.60
N PRO A 10 -10.77 -4.92 -8.04
CA PRO A 10 -10.94 -4.81 -6.60
C PRO A 10 -11.24 -6.20 -6.02
N LEU A 11 -10.46 -6.63 -5.02
CA LEU A 11 -10.56 -8.00 -4.47
C LEU A 11 -10.74 -8.04 -2.95
N TYR A 12 -10.02 -7.20 -2.21
CA TYR A 12 -9.94 -7.34 -0.75
C TYR A 12 -10.26 -6.03 -0.05
N GLY A 13 -10.94 -6.09 1.09
CA GLY A 13 -10.99 -4.94 1.99
C GLY A 13 -9.62 -4.69 2.64
N MET A 14 -9.33 -3.44 3.04
CA MET A 14 -8.05 -3.06 3.67
C MET A 14 -7.68 -3.96 4.87
N SER A 15 -8.64 -4.25 5.74
CA SER A 15 -8.41 -5.09 6.93
C SER A 15 -8.25 -6.57 6.59
N GLN A 16 -8.87 -7.03 5.50
CA GLN A 16 -8.67 -8.37 4.96
C GLN A 16 -7.26 -8.51 4.38
N ALA A 17 -6.79 -7.51 3.65
CA ALA A 17 -5.42 -7.47 3.15
C ALA A 17 -4.39 -7.50 4.28
N ASP A 18 -4.61 -6.74 5.37
CA ASP A 18 -3.76 -6.81 6.57
C ASP A 18 -3.64 -8.25 7.09
N ARG A 19 -4.77 -8.96 7.22
CA ARG A 19 -4.80 -10.34 7.71
C ARG A 19 -4.08 -11.31 6.77
N ILE A 20 -4.36 -11.23 5.46
CA ILE A 20 -3.77 -12.14 4.47
C ILE A 20 -2.25 -11.94 4.38
N LEU A 21 -1.79 -10.69 4.46
CA LEU A 21 -0.36 -10.33 4.37
C LEU A 21 0.35 -10.37 5.74
N LEU A 22 -0.33 -10.78 6.80
CA LEU A 22 0.19 -10.85 8.17
C LEU A 22 0.77 -9.51 8.67
N LEU A 23 0.08 -8.42 8.34
CA LEU A 23 0.44 -7.06 8.74
C LEU A 23 -0.30 -6.65 10.03
N PRO A 24 0.30 -5.74 10.84
CA PRO A 24 -0.45 -5.07 11.90
C PRO A 24 -1.67 -4.34 11.34
N ALA A 25 -2.75 -4.31 12.11
CA ALA A 25 -4.00 -3.69 11.68
C ALA A 25 -3.81 -2.22 11.26
N GLY A 26 -4.44 -1.86 10.14
CA GLY A 26 -4.35 -0.53 9.53
C GLY A 26 -3.03 -0.26 8.82
N THR A 27 -2.12 -1.23 8.67
CA THR A 27 -0.91 -1.02 7.87
C THR A 27 -1.24 -0.84 6.40
N THR A 28 -2.10 -1.69 5.82
CA THR A 28 -2.53 -1.59 4.42
C THR A 28 -3.13 -0.22 4.15
N ARG A 29 -4.09 0.24 4.96
CA ARG A 29 -4.69 1.58 4.79
C ARG A 29 -3.64 2.70 4.78
N ARG A 30 -2.69 2.69 5.72
CA ARG A 30 -1.63 3.72 5.81
C ARG A 30 -0.68 3.73 4.62
N TRP A 31 -0.47 2.58 3.98
CA TRP A 31 0.39 2.46 2.80
C TRP A 31 -0.39 2.74 1.52
N VAL A 32 -1.59 2.20 1.39
CA VAL A 32 -2.40 2.31 0.18
C VAL A 32 -3.00 3.69 0.02
N ASP A 33 -3.57 4.26 1.07
CA ASP A 33 -4.36 5.49 1.00
C ASP A 33 -3.75 6.65 1.80
N GLY A 34 -2.63 6.40 2.49
CA GLY A 34 -2.00 7.38 3.37
C GLY A 34 -2.72 7.48 4.72
N TYR A 35 -2.29 8.44 5.55
CA TYR A 35 -2.92 8.70 6.85
C TYR A 35 -2.49 10.04 7.45
N ARG A 36 -3.19 10.47 8.50
CA ARG A 36 -2.77 11.60 9.35
C ARG A 36 -2.42 11.10 10.75
N ARG A 37 -1.43 11.75 11.37
CA ARG A 37 -1.06 11.54 12.77
C ARG A 37 -0.84 12.90 13.41
N GLY A 38 -1.80 13.35 14.22
CA GLY A 38 -1.85 14.73 14.67
C GLY A 38 -1.95 15.66 13.45
N ASP A 39 -1.13 16.71 13.43
CA ASP A 39 -1.10 17.68 12.33
C ASP A 39 -0.30 17.21 11.11
N THR A 40 0.45 16.10 11.22
CA THR A 40 1.26 15.57 10.13
C THR A 40 0.44 14.65 9.23
N ALA A 41 0.40 14.99 7.93
CA ALA A 41 -0.10 14.11 6.89
C ALA A 41 1.03 13.28 6.28
N TYR A 42 0.76 11.99 6.05
CA TYR A 42 1.65 11.08 5.35
C TYR A 42 0.94 10.63 4.08
N SER A 43 1.49 11.01 2.93
CA SER A 43 0.98 10.61 1.62
C SER A 43 0.91 9.08 1.49
N PRO A 44 0.01 8.57 0.65
CA PRO A 44 0.05 7.16 0.27
C PRO A 44 1.38 6.79 -0.37
N VAL A 45 1.69 5.51 -0.31
CA VAL A 45 2.89 4.89 -0.90
C VAL A 45 2.52 4.08 -2.14
N ILE A 46 1.33 3.49 -2.15
CA ILE A 46 0.87 2.62 -3.24
C ILE A 46 0.00 3.42 -4.22
N ARG A 47 -1.05 4.11 -3.74
CA ARG A 47 -1.84 4.99 -4.61
C ARG A 47 -1.10 6.30 -4.87
N PRO A 48 -1.22 6.89 -6.07
CA PRO A 48 -0.69 8.22 -6.34
C PRO A 48 -1.30 9.29 -5.42
N THR A 49 -2.57 9.15 -5.06
CA THR A 49 -3.31 10.04 -4.17
C THR A 49 -4.26 9.24 -3.28
N SER A 50 -4.65 9.81 -2.14
CA SER A 50 -5.69 9.22 -1.29
C SER A 50 -7.03 9.27 -2.03
N THR A 51 -7.73 8.14 -2.08
CA THR A 51 -9.05 8.01 -2.71
C THR A 51 -10.14 7.76 -1.68
N GLY A 52 -9.79 7.28 -0.48
CA GLY A 52 -10.74 6.87 0.54
C GLY A 52 -11.44 5.54 0.26
N ASP A 53 -11.13 4.87 -0.87
CA ASP A 53 -11.68 3.55 -1.18
C ASP A 53 -11.19 2.51 -0.16
N GLU A 54 -12.12 1.75 0.41
CA GLU A 54 -11.84 0.74 1.43
C GLU A 54 -11.48 -0.65 0.85
N THR A 55 -11.49 -0.77 -0.48
CA THR A 55 -11.05 -1.95 -1.21
C THR A 55 -9.65 -1.75 -1.77
N VAL A 56 -8.96 -2.87 -1.96
CA VAL A 56 -7.61 -2.99 -2.49
C VAL A 56 -7.71 -3.79 -3.79
N THR A 57 -7.12 -3.26 -4.86
CA THR A 57 -7.03 -3.96 -6.14
C THR A 57 -6.01 -5.10 -6.06
N TRP A 58 -6.02 -6.00 -7.05
CA TRP A 58 -4.99 -7.06 -7.10
C TRP A 58 -3.57 -6.48 -7.19
N GLY A 59 -3.37 -5.41 -7.97
CA GLY A 59 -2.09 -4.72 -8.09
C GLY A 59 -1.65 -4.11 -6.76
N GLU A 60 -2.53 -3.34 -6.12
CA GLU A 60 -2.24 -2.72 -4.82
C GLU A 60 -1.92 -3.76 -3.74
N PHE A 61 -2.58 -4.93 -3.78
CA PHE A 61 -2.31 -6.04 -2.87
C PHE A 61 -0.92 -6.65 -3.10
N VAL A 62 -0.52 -6.85 -4.36
CA VAL A 62 0.80 -7.37 -4.73
C VAL A 62 1.91 -6.38 -4.34
N GLU A 63 1.72 -5.09 -4.58
CA GLU A 63 2.66 -4.03 -4.20
C GLU A 63 2.77 -3.92 -2.67
N THR A 64 1.64 -4.00 -1.96
CA THR A 64 1.63 -4.05 -0.48
C THR A 64 2.42 -5.26 0.04
N ARG A 65 2.31 -6.43 -0.61
CA ARG A 65 3.10 -7.62 -0.27
C ARG A 65 4.59 -7.41 -0.51
N LEU A 66 4.97 -6.75 -1.61
CA LEU A 66 6.36 -6.43 -1.92
C LEU A 66 6.96 -5.52 -0.82
N LEU A 67 6.24 -4.46 -0.46
CA LEU A 67 6.63 -3.51 0.58
C LEU A 67 6.75 -4.19 1.96
N ALA A 68 5.81 -5.09 2.28
CA ALA A 68 5.88 -5.94 3.47
C ALA A 68 7.15 -6.79 3.50
N GLY A 69 7.56 -7.34 2.36
CA GLY A 69 8.77 -8.14 2.21
C GLY A 69 10.06 -7.36 2.48
N PHE A 70 10.13 -6.08 2.10
CA PHE A 70 11.26 -5.21 2.46
C PHE A 70 11.26 -4.88 3.95
N ARG A 71 10.10 -4.52 4.51
CA ARG A 71 9.97 -4.22 5.93
C ARG A 71 10.36 -5.42 6.81
N ALA A 72 9.94 -6.63 6.43
CA ALA A 72 10.28 -7.86 7.14
C ALA A 72 11.80 -8.15 7.17
N ARG A 73 12.54 -7.64 6.18
CA ARG A 73 14.01 -7.71 6.13
C ARG A 73 14.70 -6.54 6.84
N GLY A 74 13.95 -5.75 7.62
CA GLY A 74 14.48 -4.65 8.41
C GLY A 74 14.65 -3.33 7.67
N VAL A 75 14.14 -3.21 6.44
CA VAL A 75 14.20 -1.93 5.71
C VAL A 75 13.14 -0.97 6.27
N PRO A 76 13.51 0.19 6.84
CA PRO A 76 12.55 1.10 7.44
C PRO A 76 11.78 1.90 6.37
N MET A 77 10.51 2.20 6.65
CA MET A 77 9.64 2.96 5.73
C MET A 77 10.20 4.33 5.33
N ILE A 78 10.99 4.96 6.19
CA ILE A 78 11.64 6.25 5.90
C ILE A 78 12.65 6.17 4.75
N ARG A 79 13.21 4.98 4.48
CA ARG A 79 14.09 4.72 3.33
C ARG A 79 13.31 4.25 2.10
N LEU A 80 12.22 3.51 2.31
CA LEU A 80 11.40 2.99 1.21
C LEU A 80 10.58 4.08 0.52
N ARG A 81 10.02 5.04 1.29
CA ARG A 81 9.19 6.12 0.74
C ARG A 81 9.92 6.95 -0.34
N PRO A 82 11.11 7.51 -0.07
CA PRO A 82 11.82 8.26 -1.11
C PRO A 82 12.24 7.42 -2.31
N ALA A 83 12.56 6.13 -2.09
CA ALA A 83 12.97 5.24 -3.18
C ALA A 83 11.84 4.96 -4.17
N ILE A 84 10.60 4.88 -3.70
CA ILE A 84 9.41 4.68 -4.53
C ILE A 84 9.03 5.96 -5.26
N GLU A 85 9.16 7.12 -4.60
CA GLU A 85 8.89 8.42 -5.23
C GLU A 85 9.82 8.70 -6.42
N ILE A 86 11.07 8.24 -6.37
CA ILE A 86 12.04 8.38 -7.48
C ILE A 86 11.67 7.50 -8.69
N GLU A 87 10.95 6.39 -8.49
CA GLU A 87 10.62 5.45 -9.57
C GLU A 87 9.45 5.93 -10.45
N ILE A 88 8.69 6.93 -10.00
CA ILE A 88 7.48 7.45 -10.69
C ILE A 88 7.79 8.70 -11.56
N GLU A 89 9.06 9.13 -11.64
CA GLU A 89 9.53 10.26 -12.48
C GLU A 89 10.32 9.78 -13.72
#